data_AF-A0A3A0AN43-F1
#
_entry.id   AF-A0A3A0AN43-F1
#
_cell.length_a   1.000
_cell.length_b   1.000
_cell.length_c   1.000
_cell.angle_alpha   90.00
_cell.angle_beta   90.00
_cell.angle_gamma   90.00
#
_symmetry.space_group_name_H-M   'P 1'
#
loop_
_entity.id
_entity.type
_entity.pdbx_description
1 polymer ?
#
loop_
_entity_poly.entity_id
_entity_poly.type
_entity_poly.pdbx_seq_one_letter_code
_entity_poly.pdbx_strand_id
1 'polypeptide(L)'
;MHIRKLVALCTLCAALLVACQSGALAPAPAPAPGNTAAIAPTSNLSDSCVTAYDATIDYFPDKLMLTHTDGFTVEYHNHYKVVTIETPWQGAGEPLRYVLVQCGTPAPEGFSAQEIIEVPVMRFIGMSTTYLPVLEQLDVLDRLVGLDDITYVNNEAVNVMDQEGKLGYIGYGANVNIEQALELDPDLILTYSVGGGDYDAHPKLIEAGLPVVVEASWLDSSPLGRAEWLKFIALFFNQEAQAETIFGETATRYEELSALTAQVSDRPTVFTDTVYQGVWYMPGGESYFARYLADAGADFLWADEPGSGSVPLSFEVVFDRARDADFWLNLGFINSLGDLLAADARYADFAAFQAGNVWNNNVRVNANGGNDYYESGSANPDVVLADLIKIFHQELLPEHELVYYQQLK
;
A
#
# COMPACT_ATOMS: atom_id res chain seq x y z
N MET A 1 -45.96 -50.49 -35.53
CA MET A 1 -46.08 -51.70 -36.35
C MET A 1 -47.00 -51.38 -37.53
N HIS A 2 -46.59 -51.73 -38.76
CA HIS A 2 -47.22 -51.47 -40.09
C HIS A 2 -47.15 -50.02 -40.61
N ILE A 3 -46.37 -49.63 -41.64
CA ILE A 3 -46.09 -50.12 -43.01
C ILE A 3 -47.11 -49.62 -44.08
N ARG A 4 -46.64 -48.60 -44.82
CA ARG A 4 -46.63 -48.35 -46.29
C ARG A 4 -47.91 -48.06 -47.11
N LYS A 5 -47.81 -46.90 -47.80
CA LYS A 5 -47.89 -46.62 -49.27
C LYS A 5 -49.21 -46.82 -50.03
N LEU A 6 -49.62 -45.78 -50.78
CA LEU A 6 -49.76 -45.69 -52.26
C LEU A 6 -50.25 -44.25 -52.61
N VAL A 7 -49.57 -43.39 -53.41
CA VAL A 7 -49.32 -43.30 -54.87
C VAL A 7 -50.41 -42.57 -55.67
N ALA A 8 -49.93 -41.73 -56.62
CA ALA A 8 -50.55 -41.09 -57.80
C ALA A 8 -51.16 -39.69 -57.59
N LEU A 9 -51.06 -38.70 -58.50
CA LEU A 9 -50.23 -38.38 -59.69
C LEU A 9 -50.70 -36.97 -60.16
N CYS A 10 -49.94 -36.32 -61.04
CA CYS A 10 -50.30 -35.13 -61.87
C CYS A 10 -50.14 -33.75 -61.18
N THR A 11 -49.53 -32.72 -61.76
CA THR A 11 -49.14 -32.45 -63.16
C THR A 11 -48.09 -31.34 -63.19
N LEU A 12 -47.14 -31.46 -64.12
CA LEU A 12 -46.19 -30.41 -64.55
C LEU A 12 -46.93 -29.18 -65.10
N CYS A 13 -46.50 -27.97 -64.74
CA CYS A 13 -46.62 -26.81 -65.61
C CYS A 13 -45.45 -25.86 -65.34
N ALA A 14 -44.54 -25.78 -66.31
CA ALA A 14 -43.40 -24.87 -66.31
C ALA A 14 -43.83 -23.50 -66.83
N ALA A 15 -43.43 -22.44 -66.12
CA ALA A 15 -43.44 -21.07 -66.65
C ALA A 15 -42.07 -20.45 -66.37
N LEU A 16 -41.34 -20.17 -67.46
CA LEU A 16 -40.09 -19.41 -67.47
C LEU A 16 -40.38 -17.95 -67.11
N LEU A 17 -39.76 -17.47 -66.04
CA LEU A 17 -39.60 -16.04 -65.76
C LEU A 17 -38.11 -15.70 -65.92
N VAL A 18 -37.83 -14.95 -66.98
CA VAL A 18 -36.54 -14.34 -67.25
C VAL A 18 -36.31 -13.23 -66.22
N ALA A 19 -35.33 -13.41 -65.34
CA ALA A 19 -34.89 -12.39 -64.41
C ALA A 19 -33.77 -11.57 -65.05
N CYS A 20 -34.02 -10.28 -65.30
CA CYS A 20 -32.96 -9.29 -65.48
C CYS A 20 -32.26 -9.06 -64.13
N GLN A 21 -31.06 -9.59 -63.96
CA GLN A 21 -30.17 -9.20 -62.86
C GLN A 21 -29.35 -7.99 -63.30
N SER A 22 -29.59 -6.86 -62.66
CA SER A 22 -28.64 -5.75 -62.58
C SER A 22 -27.39 -6.22 -61.83
N GLY A 23 -26.22 -6.12 -62.46
CA GLY A 23 -24.94 -6.45 -61.85
C GLY A 23 -24.65 -5.58 -60.62
N ALA A 24 -24.78 -6.16 -59.44
CA ALA A 24 -24.16 -5.63 -58.23
C ALA A 24 -22.71 -6.11 -58.20
N LEU A 25 -21.76 -5.18 -58.19
CA LEU A 25 -20.36 -5.47 -57.91
C LEU A 25 -20.26 -6.13 -56.53
N ALA A 26 -19.53 -7.24 -56.45
CA ALA A 26 -19.17 -7.85 -55.17
C ALA A 26 -18.45 -6.81 -54.29
N PRO A 27 -18.75 -6.73 -52.98
CA PRO A 27 -17.98 -5.89 -52.07
C PRO A 27 -16.52 -6.31 -52.13
N ALA A 28 -15.63 -5.32 -52.22
CA ALA A 28 -14.19 -5.54 -52.18
C ALA A 28 -13.82 -6.36 -50.93
N PRO A 29 -12.86 -7.29 -51.01
CA PRO A 29 -12.37 -7.99 -49.83
C PRO A 29 -11.87 -6.94 -48.84
N ALA A 30 -12.27 -7.09 -47.57
CA ALA A 30 -11.76 -6.27 -46.49
C ALA A 30 -10.21 -6.26 -46.56
N PRO A 31 -9.56 -5.10 -46.33
CA PRO A 31 -8.10 -5.08 -46.28
C PRO A 31 -7.65 -6.10 -45.22
N ALA A 32 -6.67 -6.94 -45.57
CA ALA A 32 -6.01 -7.79 -44.59
C ALA A 32 -5.60 -6.92 -43.39
N PRO A 33 -5.74 -7.40 -42.14
CA PRO A 33 -5.27 -6.64 -40.98
C PRO A 33 -3.84 -6.22 -41.25
N GLY A 34 -3.64 -4.90 -41.31
CA GLY A 34 -2.33 -4.33 -41.57
C GLY A 34 -1.37 -4.91 -40.53
N ASN A 35 -0.23 -5.42 -40.99
CA ASN A 35 0.85 -5.88 -40.13
C ASN A 35 1.42 -4.64 -39.44
N THR A 36 0.76 -4.17 -38.38
CA THR A 36 1.24 -3.06 -37.55
C THR A 36 2.52 -3.55 -36.88
N ALA A 37 3.66 -3.00 -37.29
CA ALA A 37 4.94 -3.29 -36.67
C ALA A 37 4.86 -2.94 -35.18
N ALA A 38 5.47 -3.76 -34.33
CA ALA A 38 5.62 -3.46 -32.92
C ALA A 38 6.46 -2.18 -32.75
N ILE A 39 6.02 -1.28 -31.87
CA ILE A 39 6.70 -0.01 -31.58
C ILE A 39 7.09 -0.04 -30.11
N ALA A 40 8.35 0.27 -29.80
CA ALA A 40 8.81 0.38 -28.43
C ALA A 40 8.09 1.56 -27.75
N PRO A 41 7.46 1.34 -26.58
CA PRO A 41 6.83 2.42 -25.87
C PRO A 41 7.89 3.39 -25.32
N THR A 42 7.53 4.67 -25.18
CA THR A 42 8.41 5.70 -24.61
C THR A 42 8.25 5.86 -23.10
N SER A 43 7.20 5.28 -22.54
CA SER A 43 6.88 5.19 -21.12
C SER A 43 6.18 3.87 -20.85
N ASN A 44 6.10 3.42 -19.60
CA ASN A 44 5.37 2.20 -19.27
C ASN A 44 3.88 2.34 -19.64
N LEU A 45 3.24 1.22 -20.04
CA LEU A 45 1.84 1.22 -20.46
C LEU A 45 0.91 1.09 -19.23
N SER A 46 0.25 2.16 -18.81
CA SER A 46 -0.63 2.20 -17.62
C SER A 46 -2.10 1.86 -17.89
N ASP A 47 -2.57 2.10 -19.12
CA ASP A 47 -4.01 2.03 -19.47
C ASP A 47 -4.31 1.20 -20.71
N SER A 48 -3.32 0.47 -21.21
CA SER A 48 -3.47 -0.32 -22.43
C SER A 48 -2.53 -1.51 -22.49
N CYS A 49 -2.90 -2.49 -23.30
CA CYS A 49 -2.10 -3.68 -23.56
C CYS A 49 -1.32 -3.60 -24.85
N VAL A 50 -0.24 -4.38 -24.91
CA VAL A 50 0.53 -4.58 -26.13
C VAL A 50 -0.35 -5.27 -27.17
N THR A 51 -0.51 -4.64 -28.33
CA THR A 51 -1.33 -5.17 -29.44
C THR A 51 -0.50 -5.87 -30.52
N ALA A 52 0.79 -5.55 -30.59
CA ALA A 52 1.77 -6.19 -31.47
C ALA A 52 3.04 -6.48 -30.66
N TYR A 53 3.24 -7.75 -30.31
CA TYR A 53 4.37 -8.20 -29.50
C TYR A 53 5.63 -8.45 -30.34
N ASP A 54 6.76 -7.95 -29.84
CA ASP A 54 8.11 -8.29 -30.30
C ASP A 54 8.99 -8.53 -29.07
N ALA A 55 9.57 -9.73 -28.97
CA ALA A 55 10.39 -10.14 -27.83
C ALA A 55 11.66 -9.29 -27.62
N THR A 56 12.07 -8.52 -28.61
CA THR A 56 13.29 -7.68 -28.56
C THR A 56 13.04 -6.27 -28.05
N ILE A 57 11.78 -5.87 -27.89
CA ILE A 57 11.37 -4.55 -27.42
C ILE A 57 11.34 -4.53 -25.88
N ASP A 58 11.90 -3.48 -25.29
CA ASP A 58 11.70 -3.15 -23.88
C ASP A 58 10.36 -2.42 -23.71
N TYR A 59 9.39 -3.09 -23.10
CA TYR A 59 8.07 -2.56 -22.77
C TYR A 59 8.03 -1.85 -21.40
N PHE A 60 9.16 -1.81 -20.68
CA PHE A 60 9.33 -1.09 -19.42
C PHE A 60 10.49 -0.08 -19.48
N PRO A 61 10.41 0.95 -20.34
CA PRO A 61 11.44 1.98 -20.44
C PRO A 61 11.62 2.79 -19.13
N ASP A 62 10.56 2.95 -18.33
CA ASP A 62 10.64 3.59 -17.02
C ASP A 62 10.94 2.53 -15.95
N LYS A 63 12.01 2.74 -15.19
CA LYS A 63 12.54 1.77 -14.21
C LYS A 63 12.73 2.43 -12.86
N LEU A 64 12.42 1.70 -11.81
CA LEU A 64 12.69 2.14 -10.45
C LEU A 64 14.19 2.08 -10.13
N MET A 65 14.59 2.95 -9.22
CA MET A 65 15.85 2.88 -8.48
C MET A 65 15.53 2.95 -6.99
N LEU A 66 15.87 1.90 -6.24
CA LEU A 66 15.66 1.86 -4.80
C LEU A 66 16.86 2.46 -4.06
N THR A 67 16.61 3.34 -3.08
CA THR A 67 17.67 4.07 -2.38
C THR A 67 17.59 4.02 -0.85
N HIS A 68 16.42 3.70 -0.29
CA HIS A 68 16.11 3.77 1.15
C HIS A 68 15.51 2.47 1.72
N THR A 69 15.10 1.51 0.89
CA THR A 69 14.71 0.15 1.30
C THR A 69 15.59 -0.93 0.66
N ASP A 70 15.86 -1.99 1.41
CA ASP A 70 16.40 -3.28 0.95
C ASP A 70 15.38 -4.42 1.07
N GLY A 71 14.12 -4.10 1.40
CA GLY A 71 13.05 -5.06 1.63
C GLY A 71 12.58 -5.79 0.36
N PHE A 72 12.83 -5.21 -0.82
CA PHE A 72 12.55 -5.84 -2.10
C PHE A 72 13.53 -5.43 -3.19
N THR A 73 13.58 -6.22 -4.27
CA THR A 73 14.36 -5.95 -5.48
C THR A 73 13.51 -6.11 -6.74
N VAL A 74 13.92 -5.45 -7.83
CA VAL A 74 13.23 -5.52 -9.13
C VAL A 74 14.22 -5.81 -10.25
N GLU A 75 14.01 -6.91 -10.96
CA GLU A 75 14.75 -7.26 -12.18
C GLU A 75 13.87 -6.99 -13.41
N TYR A 76 14.30 -6.08 -14.28
CA TYR A 76 13.57 -5.73 -15.50
C TYR A 76 13.99 -6.59 -16.68
N HIS A 77 13.00 -7.16 -17.36
CA HIS A 77 13.15 -7.80 -18.65
C HIS A 77 12.30 -7.07 -19.69
N ASN A 78 12.46 -7.47 -20.96
CA ASN A 78 11.79 -6.81 -22.08
C ASN A 78 10.27 -6.72 -21.94
N HIS A 79 9.59 -7.72 -21.37
CA HIS A 79 8.11 -7.77 -21.30
C HIS A 79 7.58 -8.29 -19.96
N TYR A 80 8.46 -8.51 -18.99
CA TYR A 80 8.08 -8.79 -17.61
C TYR A 80 9.09 -8.20 -16.63
N LYS A 81 8.69 -8.08 -15.36
CA LYS A 81 9.57 -7.70 -14.24
C LYS A 81 9.52 -8.83 -13.21
N VAL A 82 10.64 -9.14 -12.57
CA VAL A 82 10.68 -10.05 -11.42
C VAL A 82 10.86 -9.22 -10.18
N VAL A 83 9.91 -9.30 -9.25
CA VAL A 83 9.97 -8.62 -7.96
C VAL A 83 10.24 -9.65 -6.89
N THR A 84 11.28 -9.45 -6.09
CA THR A 84 11.64 -10.33 -4.98
C THR A 84 11.49 -9.57 -3.69
N ILE A 85 10.70 -10.09 -2.76
CA ILE A 85 10.58 -9.57 -1.39
C ILE A 85 11.51 -10.40 -0.51
N GLU A 86 12.54 -9.76 0.01
CA GLU A 86 13.64 -10.43 0.69
C GLU A 86 13.19 -11.04 2.02
N THR A 87 12.37 -10.31 2.77
CA THR A 87 11.78 -10.77 4.04
C THR A 87 10.28 -10.47 4.04
N PRO A 88 9.42 -11.41 3.63
CA PRO A 88 7.97 -11.17 3.49
C PRO A 88 7.23 -11.03 4.83
N TRP A 89 7.81 -11.53 5.92
CA TRP A 89 7.37 -11.31 7.30
C TRP A 89 8.53 -11.61 8.26
N GLN A 90 8.42 -11.17 9.51
CA GLN A 90 9.47 -11.43 10.51
C GLN A 90 9.71 -12.93 10.70
N GLY A 91 10.96 -13.36 10.48
CA GLY A 91 11.35 -14.77 10.62
C GLY A 91 10.97 -15.65 9.42
N ALA A 92 10.56 -15.07 8.29
CA ALA A 92 10.42 -15.80 7.04
C ALA A 92 11.72 -16.54 6.68
N GLY A 93 11.59 -17.80 6.30
CA GLY A 93 12.73 -18.65 5.95
C GLY A 93 13.22 -18.47 4.51
N GLU A 94 12.37 -17.95 3.63
CA GLU A 94 12.64 -17.79 2.20
C GLU A 94 11.96 -16.50 1.69
N PRO A 95 12.54 -15.85 0.66
CA PRO A 95 11.94 -14.71 0.00
C PRO A 95 10.70 -15.10 -0.81
N LEU A 96 9.85 -14.12 -1.13
CA LEU A 96 8.74 -14.29 -2.09
C LEU A 96 9.10 -13.66 -3.44
N ARG A 97 8.65 -14.28 -4.53
CA ARG A 97 8.90 -13.80 -5.89
C ARG A 97 7.60 -13.66 -6.65
N TYR A 98 7.45 -12.56 -7.37
CA TYR A 98 6.33 -12.28 -8.25
C TYR A 98 6.84 -11.85 -9.63
N VAL A 99 6.11 -12.23 -10.67
CA VAL A 99 6.43 -11.94 -12.06
C VAL A 99 5.33 -11.07 -12.65
N LEU A 100 5.66 -9.81 -12.90
CA LEU A 100 4.76 -8.82 -13.45
C LEU A 100 4.87 -8.85 -14.97
N VAL A 101 3.89 -9.42 -15.65
CA VAL A 101 3.90 -9.62 -17.10
C VAL A 101 3.11 -8.50 -17.77
N GLN A 102 3.70 -7.81 -18.75
CA GLN A 102 2.99 -6.79 -19.52
C GLN A 102 1.80 -7.43 -20.25
N CYS A 103 0.60 -6.90 -20.04
CA CYS A 103 -0.59 -7.42 -20.69
C CYS A 103 -0.47 -7.35 -22.22
N GLY A 104 -0.93 -8.40 -22.89
CA GLY A 104 -0.73 -8.59 -24.33
C GLY A 104 0.63 -9.19 -24.73
N THR A 105 1.44 -9.62 -23.77
CA THR A 105 2.71 -10.33 -24.00
C THR A 105 2.66 -11.75 -23.40
N PRO A 106 3.48 -12.71 -23.87
CA PRO A 106 3.48 -14.06 -23.30
C PRO A 106 4.12 -14.07 -21.91
N ALA A 107 3.56 -14.88 -20.99
CA ALA A 107 4.19 -15.13 -19.71
C ALA A 107 5.53 -15.89 -19.88
N PRO A 108 6.55 -15.59 -19.06
CA PRO A 108 7.84 -16.28 -19.13
C PRO A 108 7.75 -17.74 -18.64
N GLU A 109 8.60 -18.60 -19.19
CA GLU A 109 8.73 -20.00 -18.73
C GLU A 109 9.45 -20.07 -17.37
N GLY A 110 9.16 -21.13 -16.60
CA GLY A 110 9.87 -21.42 -15.35
C GLY A 110 9.25 -20.83 -14.08
N PHE A 111 8.10 -20.17 -14.20
CA PHE A 111 7.31 -19.64 -13.08
C PHE A 111 5.96 -20.34 -12.97
N SER A 112 5.46 -20.47 -11.75
CA SER A 112 4.12 -20.99 -11.49
C SER A 112 3.05 -19.93 -11.79
N ALA A 113 1.83 -20.38 -12.07
CA ALA A 113 0.72 -19.47 -12.33
C ALA A 113 0.39 -18.55 -11.13
N GLN A 114 0.74 -18.95 -9.91
CA GLN A 114 0.53 -18.16 -8.69
C GLN A 114 1.54 -17.02 -8.52
N GLU A 115 2.72 -17.13 -9.15
CA GLU A 115 3.73 -16.08 -9.13
C GLU A 115 3.46 -15.01 -10.20
N ILE A 116 2.66 -15.31 -11.22
CA ILE A 116 2.45 -14.44 -12.37
C ILE A 116 1.27 -13.50 -12.12
N ILE A 117 1.53 -12.20 -12.25
CA ILE A 117 0.54 -11.13 -12.20
C ILE A 117 0.62 -10.37 -13.52
N GLU A 118 -0.52 -10.19 -14.19
CA GLU A 118 -0.56 -9.35 -15.40
C GLU A 118 -0.65 -7.87 -15.01
N VAL A 119 0.13 -7.01 -15.68
CA VAL A 119 0.18 -5.56 -15.43
C VAL A 119 -0.06 -4.76 -16.72
N PRO A 120 -0.68 -3.57 -16.64
CA PRO A 120 -1.15 -2.88 -15.43
C PRO A 120 -2.43 -3.49 -14.85
N VAL A 121 -2.53 -3.51 -13.52
CA VAL A 121 -3.71 -3.96 -12.76
C VAL A 121 -4.89 -2.99 -12.98
N MET A 122 -6.08 -3.54 -13.26
CA MET A 122 -7.30 -2.76 -13.48
C MET A 122 -8.30 -2.90 -12.33
N ARG A 123 -8.26 -4.02 -11.60
CA ARG A 123 -9.14 -4.34 -10.47
C ARG A 123 -8.31 -4.76 -9.27
N PHE A 124 -8.23 -3.88 -8.28
CA PHE A 124 -7.36 -3.99 -7.12
C PHE A 124 -8.17 -4.14 -5.82
N ILE A 125 -7.78 -5.11 -4.98
CA ILE A 125 -8.23 -5.19 -3.59
C ILE A 125 -7.04 -4.88 -2.68
N GLY A 126 -7.19 -3.87 -1.82
CA GLY A 126 -6.18 -3.51 -0.82
C GLY A 126 -6.60 -3.95 0.57
N MET A 127 -5.82 -4.83 1.21
CA MET A 127 -6.13 -5.34 2.56
C MET A 127 -5.41 -4.58 3.67
N SER A 128 -4.99 -3.34 3.42
CA SER A 128 -4.43 -2.44 4.42
C SER A 128 -4.78 -1.00 4.05
N THR A 129 -5.17 -0.21 5.04
CA THR A 129 -5.45 1.22 4.85
C THR A 129 -4.21 1.99 4.37
N THR A 130 -3.01 1.52 4.71
CA THR A 130 -1.73 2.14 4.29
C THR A 130 -1.51 2.15 2.78
N TYR A 131 -2.25 1.33 2.01
CA TYR A 131 -2.15 1.31 0.55
C TYR A 131 -2.95 2.44 -0.10
N LEU A 132 -4.00 2.93 0.56
CA LEU A 132 -4.93 3.94 0.03
C LEU A 132 -4.27 5.29 -0.32
N PRO A 133 -3.47 5.92 0.56
CA PRO A 133 -2.78 7.16 0.21
C PRO A 133 -1.83 6.97 -0.99
N VAL A 134 -1.22 5.79 -1.13
CA VAL A 134 -0.34 5.48 -2.26
C VAL A 134 -1.13 5.42 -3.57
N LEU A 135 -2.28 4.72 -3.57
CA LEU A 135 -3.16 4.69 -4.75
C LEU A 135 -3.64 6.08 -5.14
N GLU A 136 -3.91 6.95 -4.17
CA GLU A 136 -4.31 8.34 -4.42
C GLU A 136 -3.18 9.16 -5.03
N GLN A 137 -1.97 9.07 -4.47
CA GLN A 137 -0.78 9.76 -4.97
C GLN A 137 -0.40 9.31 -6.40
N LEU A 138 -0.63 8.04 -6.72
CA LEU A 138 -0.41 7.46 -8.04
C LEU A 138 -1.57 7.70 -9.03
N ASP A 139 -2.66 8.35 -8.61
CA ASP A 139 -3.87 8.59 -9.41
C ASP A 139 -4.49 7.30 -9.99
N VAL A 140 -4.51 6.23 -9.19
CA VAL A 140 -5.06 4.90 -9.55
C VAL A 140 -6.12 4.41 -8.56
N LEU A 141 -6.68 5.30 -7.74
CA LEU A 141 -7.76 4.96 -6.81
C LEU A 141 -9.00 4.41 -7.53
N ASP A 142 -9.23 4.77 -8.79
CA ASP A 142 -10.32 4.25 -9.61
C ASP A 142 -10.23 2.74 -9.85
N ARG A 143 -9.06 2.13 -9.62
CA ARG A 143 -8.82 0.68 -9.73
C ARG A 143 -9.22 -0.09 -8.48
N LEU A 144 -9.46 0.58 -7.36
CA LEU A 144 -9.86 -0.03 -6.10
C LEU A 144 -11.31 -0.55 -6.20
N VAL A 145 -11.47 -1.87 -6.09
CA VAL A 145 -12.79 -2.54 -6.11
C VAL A 145 -13.16 -3.16 -4.77
N GLY A 146 -12.21 -3.26 -3.83
CA GLY A 146 -12.52 -3.75 -2.50
C GLY A 146 -11.40 -3.58 -1.47
N LEU A 147 -11.78 -3.84 -0.23
CA LEU A 147 -10.93 -3.71 0.97
C LEU A 147 -11.05 -4.97 1.84
N ASP A 148 -10.20 -5.09 2.86
CA ASP A 148 -10.49 -5.98 3.99
C ASP A 148 -11.66 -5.45 4.83
N ASP A 149 -11.62 -4.19 5.26
CA ASP A 149 -12.66 -3.51 6.05
C ASP A 149 -12.61 -1.97 5.84
N ILE A 150 -13.77 -1.32 5.72
CA ILE A 150 -13.88 0.16 5.60
C ILE A 150 -13.79 0.88 6.95
N THR A 151 -14.01 0.18 8.07
CA THR A 151 -14.23 0.76 9.41
C THR A 151 -13.16 1.76 9.81
N TYR A 152 -11.89 1.48 9.49
CA TYR A 152 -10.74 2.27 9.93
C TYR A 152 -10.21 3.25 8.87
N VAL A 153 -10.87 3.37 7.71
CA VAL A 153 -10.43 4.23 6.62
C VAL A 153 -10.64 5.70 6.93
N ASN A 154 -9.61 6.53 6.72
CA ASN A 154 -9.67 7.99 6.84
C ASN A 154 -9.68 8.69 5.47
N ASN A 155 -9.16 8.06 4.42
CA ASN A 155 -9.10 8.61 3.07
C ASN A 155 -10.50 9.03 2.57
N GLU A 156 -10.64 10.32 2.26
CA GLU A 156 -11.95 10.91 1.91
C GLU A 156 -12.47 10.36 0.59
N ALA A 157 -11.60 10.23 -0.42
CA ALA A 157 -11.99 9.70 -1.73
C ALA A 157 -12.50 8.25 -1.63
N VAL A 158 -11.83 7.41 -0.84
CA VAL A 158 -12.27 6.03 -0.59
C VAL A 158 -13.60 5.99 0.16
N ASN A 159 -13.79 6.84 1.17
CA ASN A 159 -15.07 6.95 1.87
C ASN A 159 -16.22 7.41 0.94
N VAL A 160 -15.94 8.25 -0.05
CA VAL A 160 -16.94 8.62 -1.09
C VAL A 160 -17.24 7.42 -1.99
N MET A 161 -16.22 6.69 -2.46
CA MET A 161 -16.42 5.47 -3.26
C MET A 161 -17.27 4.43 -2.53
N ASP A 162 -17.05 4.30 -1.22
CA ASP A 162 -17.81 3.44 -0.32
C ASP A 162 -19.31 3.81 -0.28
N GLN A 163 -19.60 5.08 -0.04
CA GLN A 163 -20.97 5.62 0.00
C GLN A 163 -21.70 5.47 -1.34
N GLU A 164 -20.96 5.46 -2.45
CA GLU A 164 -21.47 5.21 -3.79
C GLU A 164 -21.70 3.72 -4.09
N GLY A 165 -21.32 2.81 -3.18
CA GLY A 165 -21.47 1.37 -3.31
C GLY A 165 -20.50 0.74 -4.31
N LYS A 166 -19.31 1.35 -4.50
CA LYS A 166 -18.29 0.88 -5.46
C LYS A 166 -17.33 -0.17 -4.89
N LEU A 167 -17.32 -0.37 -3.57
CA LEU A 167 -16.36 -1.21 -2.87
C LEU A 167 -17.04 -2.45 -2.27
N GLY A 168 -16.38 -3.61 -2.38
CA GLY A 168 -16.70 -4.80 -1.58
C GLY A 168 -15.70 -5.02 -0.45
N TYR A 169 -16.07 -5.80 0.56
CA TYR A 169 -15.20 -6.13 1.69
C TYR A 169 -14.99 -7.62 1.82
N ILE A 170 -13.74 -8.03 1.93
CA ILE A 170 -13.37 -9.44 1.99
C ILE A 170 -12.96 -9.90 3.38
N GLY A 171 -12.97 -9.03 4.40
CA GLY A 171 -12.54 -9.37 5.76
C GLY A 171 -11.04 -9.58 5.89
N TYR A 172 -10.59 -10.05 7.05
CA TYR A 172 -9.17 -10.14 7.40
C TYR A 172 -8.76 -11.53 7.89
N GLY A 173 -7.45 -11.80 7.81
CA GLY A 173 -6.80 -13.02 8.30
C GLY A 173 -7.46 -14.30 7.83
N ALA A 174 -7.58 -15.28 8.72
CA ALA A 174 -8.19 -16.57 8.38
C ALA A 174 -9.69 -16.48 8.06
N ASN A 175 -10.36 -15.35 8.34
CA ASN A 175 -11.81 -15.21 8.18
C ASN A 175 -12.21 -14.53 6.86
N VAL A 176 -11.27 -14.40 5.91
CA VAL A 176 -11.56 -13.82 4.59
C VAL A 176 -12.73 -14.51 3.88
N ASN A 177 -13.59 -13.70 3.28
CA ASN A 177 -14.72 -14.14 2.47
C ASN A 177 -14.27 -14.41 1.03
N ILE A 178 -13.92 -15.66 0.75
CA ILE A 178 -13.45 -16.11 -0.56
C ILE A 178 -14.51 -15.93 -1.65
N GLU A 179 -15.79 -16.16 -1.36
CA GLU A 179 -16.86 -16.01 -2.36
C GLU A 179 -16.98 -14.55 -2.80
N GLN A 180 -16.92 -13.62 -1.85
CA GLN A 180 -16.92 -12.19 -2.15
C GLN A 180 -15.68 -11.76 -2.95
N ALA A 181 -14.49 -12.27 -2.59
CA ALA A 181 -13.26 -11.97 -3.31
C ALA A 181 -13.33 -12.47 -4.77
N LEU A 182 -13.87 -13.67 -5.01
CA LEU A 182 -14.09 -14.19 -6.36
C LEU A 182 -15.14 -13.39 -7.14
N GLU A 183 -16.22 -12.94 -6.50
CA GLU A 183 -17.25 -12.10 -7.12
C GLU A 183 -16.70 -10.72 -7.54
N LEU A 184 -15.76 -10.18 -6.76
CA LEU A 184 -15.06 -8.94 -7.09
C LEU A 184 -14.07 -9.09 -8.25
N ASP A 185 -13.78 -10.31 -8.73
CA ASP A 185 -12.94 -10.57 -9.91
C ASP A 185 -11.66 -9.71 -9.95
N PRO A 186 -10.79 -9.75 -8.92
CA PRO A 186 -9.61 -8.89 -8.84
C PRO A 186 -8.49 -9.39 -9.76
N ASP A 187 -7.76 -8.46 -10.37
CA ASP A 187 -6.48 -8.75 -11.04
C ASP A 187 -5.34 -8.86 -10.01
N LEU A 188 -5.52 -8.22 -8.84
CA LEU A 188 -4.57 -8.26 -7.74
C LEU A 188 -5.26 -8.05 -6.38
N ILE A 189 -4.90 -8.87 -5.41
CA ILE A 189 -5.13 -8.64 -3.99
C ILE A 189 -3.78 -8.37 -3.32
N LEU A 190 -3.60 -7.16 -2.79
CA LEU A 190 -2.44 -6.81 -2.00
C LEU A 190 -2.76 -6.97 -0.52
N THR A 191 -1.95 -7.76 0.17
CA THR A 191 -2.10 -8.06 1.61
C THR A 191 -0.75 -8.02 2.30
N TYR A 192 -0.74 -8.17 3.62
CA TYR A 192 0.47 -8.28 4.43
C TYR A 192 0.54 -9.65 5.10
N SER A 193 1.68 -9.93 5.71
CA SER A 193 1.90 -11.13 6.52
C SER A 193 2.64 -10.78 7.80
N VAL A 194 2.24 -11.43 8.90
CA VAL A 194 2.95 -11.40 10.19
C VAL A 194 3.50 -12.78 10.56
N GLY A 195 3.37 -13.78 9.68
CA GLY A 195 3.85 -15.14 9.89
C GLY A 195 2.96 -15.96 10.83
N GLY A 196 1.68 -15.62 10.92
CA GLY A 196 0.69 -16.25 11.81
C GLY A 196 -0.60 -16.57 11.08
N GLY A 197 -0.97 -17.86 11.02
CA GLY A 197 -2.09 -18.35 10.20
C GLY A 197 -3.48 -17.79 10.55
N ASP A 198 -3.68 -17.24 11.75
CA ASP A 198 -4.93 -16.57 12.12
C ASP A 198 -5.04 -15.14 11.55
N TYR A 199 -3.89 -14.48 11.33
CA TYR A 199 -3.78 -13.09 10.89
C TYR A 199 -3.48 -12.96 9.39
N ASP A 200 -2.87 -13.99 8.82
CA ASP A 200 -2.45 -13.98 7.42
C ASP A 200 -3.59 -14.44 6.50
N ALA A 201 -4.04 -13.54 5.62
CA ALA A 201 -5.09 -13.84 4.64
C ALA A 201 -4.57 -14.60 3.42
N HIS A 202 -3.31 -14.37 3.04
CA HIS A 202 -2.74 -14.85 1.79
C HIS A 202 -2.88 -16.36 1.54
N PRO A 203 -2.73 -17.29 2.51
CA PRO A 203 -2.75 -18.72 2.20
C PRO A 203 -4.11 -19.19 1.65
N LYS A 204 -5.22 -18.69 2.22
CA LYS A 204 -6.57 -19.06 1.80
C LYS A 204 -6.94 -18.45 0.46
N LEU A 205 -6.54 -17.21 0.22
CA LEU A 205 -6.77 -16.52 -1.05
C LEU A 205 -6.00 -17.21 -2.18
N ILE A 206 -4.74 -17.60 -1.95
CA ILE A 206 -3.92 -18.36 -2.90
C ILE A 206 -4.50 -19.74 -3.17
N GLU A 207 -4.96 -20.47 -2.14
CA GLU A 207 -5.61 -21.78 -2.29
C GLU A 207 -6.88 -21.69 -3.16
N ALA A 208 -7.60 -20.57 -3.08
CA ALA A 208 -8.77 -20.29 -3.91
C ALA A 208 -8.43 -19.89 -5.36
N GLY A 209 -7.14 -19.75 -5.70
CA GLY A 209 -6.67 -19.38 -7.03
C GLY A 209 -6.76 -17.88 -7.34
N LEU A 210 -6.84 -17.02 -6.31
CA LEU A 210 -6.82 -15.57 -6.47
C LEU A 210 -5.38 -15.05 -6.65
N PRO A 211 -5.18 -13.94 -7.38
CA PRO A 211 -3.87 -13.32 -7.56
C PRO A 211 -3.50 -12.52 -6.30
N VAL A 212 -2.59 -13.04 -5.48
CA VAL A 212 -2.23 -12.43 -4.19
C VAL A 212 -0.77 -12.05 -4.14
N VAL A 213 -0.52 -10.84 -3.66
CA VAL A 213 0.82 -10.36 -3.33
C VAL A 213 0.87 -9.97 -1.86
N VAL A 214 1.92 -10.42 -1.18
CA VAL A 214 2.28 -9.99 0.17
C VAL A 214 3.17 -8.76 0.08
N GLU A 215 2.91 -7.75 0.89
CA GLU A 215 3.66 -6.51 1.04
C GLU A 215 4.23 -6.44 2.47
N ALA A 216 5.42 -5.86 2.64
CA ALA A 216 6.21 -5.99 3.87
C ALA A 216 6.87 -4.69 4.37
N SER A 217 6.39 -3.51 3.96
CA SER A 217 6.90 -2.20 4.42
C SER A 217 6.94 -2.05 5.92
N TRP A 218 6.07 -2.73 6.67
CA TRP A 218 6.06 -2.65 8.12
C TRP A 218 7.38 -3.16 8.77
N LEU A 219 8.19 -3.93 8.05
CA LEU A 219 9.51 -4.38 8.50
C LEU A 219 10.62 -3.35 8.28
N ASP A 220 10.41 -2.36 7.40
CA ASP A 220 11.39 -1.31 7.17
C ASP A 220 11.57 -0.47 8.43
N SER A 221 12.81 -0.26 8.82
CA SER A 221 13.19 0.38 10.08
C SER A 221 13.43 1.89 9.94
N SER A 222 13.26 2.46 8.74
CA SER A 222 13.40 3.90 8.51
C SER A 222 12.11 4.50 7.93
N PRO A 223 11.77 5.76 8.28
CA PRO A 223 10.62 6.45 7.69
C PRO A 223 10.63 6.49 6.16
N LEU A 224 11.79 6.78 5.55
CA LEU A 224 11.93 6.83 4.09
C LEU A 224 11.92 5.43 3.46
N GLY A 225 12.49 4.42 4.12
CA GLY A 225 12.41 3.03 3.65
C GLY A 225 10.95 2.58 3.55
N ARG A 226 10.15 2.84 4.58
CA ARG A 226 8.69 2.55 4.56
C ARG A 226 7.96 3.30 3.45
N ALA A 227 8.25 4.58 3.27
CA ALA A 227 7.63 5.39 2.21
C ALA A 227 8.05 4.93 0.80
N GLU A 228 9.26 4.38 0.63
CA GLU A 228 9.74 3.90 -0.67
C GLU A 228 8.96 2.69 -1.19
N TRP A 229 8.22 1.97 -0.33
CA TRP A 229 7.28 0.92 -0.76
C TRP A 229 6.11 1.44 -1.60
N LEU A 230 5.90 2.77 -1.68
CA LEU A 230 5.07 3.35 -2.74
C LEU A 230 5.54 2.88 -4.13
N LYS A 231 6.87 2.77 -4.34
CA LYS A 231 7.44 2.28 -5.60
C LYS A 231 7.09 0.81 -5.84
N PHE A 232 7.05 -0.01 -4.80
CA PHE A 232 6.60 -1.41 -4.90
C PHE A 232 5.17 -1.48 -5.41
N ILE A 233 4.24 -0.70 -4.84
CA ILE A 233 2.84 -0.66 -5.27
C ILE A 233 2.72 -0.14 -6.72
N ALA A 234 3.52 0.86 -7.10
CA ALA A 234 3.51 1.42 -8.45
C ALA A 234 3.86 0.42 -9.56
N LEU A 235 4.64 -0.63 -9.26
CA LEU A 235 5.03 -1.67 -10.23
C LEU A 235 3.82 -2.39 -10.84
N PHE A 236 2.76 -2.58 -10.05
CA PHE A 236 1.53 -3.28 -10.45
C PHE A 236 0.66 -2.44 -11.39
N PHE A 237 0.82 -1.12 -11.35
CA PHE A 237 0.08 -0.18 -12.18
C PHE A 237 0.91 0.40 -13.33
N ASN A 238 2.16 -0.05 -13.49
CA ASN A 238 3.12 0.51 -14.45
C ASN A 238 3.39 2.02 -14.24
N GLN A 239 3.35 2.48 -12.99
CA GLN A 239 3.47 3.89 -12.60
C GLN A 239 4.87 4.27 -12.09
N GLU A 240 5.93 3.59 -12.54
CA GLU A 240 7.29 3.81 -12.05
C GLU A 240 7.79 5.25 -12.15
N ALA A 241 7.57 5.92 -13.28
CA ALA A 241 8.03 7.30 -13.48
C ALA A 241 7.37 8.28 -12.50
N GLN A 242 6.07 8.10 -12.23
CA GLN A 242 5.33 8.90 -11.27
C GLN A 242 5.80 8.59 -9.84
N ALA A 243 6.04 7.32 -9.53
CA ALA A 243 6.54 6.88 -8.22
C ALA A 243 7.93 7.46 -7.89
N GLU A 244 8.86 7.46 -8.84
CA GLU A 244 10.17 8.10 -8.68
C GLU A 244 10.04 9.61 -8.38
N THR A 245 9.11 10.28 -9.04
CA THR A 245 8.87 11.72 -8.81
C THR A 245 8.33 11.96 -7.41
N ILE A 246 7.23 11.27 -7.03
CA ILE A 246 6.56 11.45 -5.73
C ILE A 246 7.53 11.12 -4.58
N PHE A 247 8.21 9.98 -4.66
CA PHE A 247 9.14 9.58 -3.63
C PHE A 247 10.35 10.51 -3.56
N GLY A 248 10.94 10.90 -4.70
CA GLY A 248 12.09 11.79 -4.74
C GLY A 248 11.81 13.16 -4.10
N GLU A 249 10.63 13.72 -4.36
CA GLU A 249 10.20 14.96 -3.71
C GLU A 249 9.99 14.80 -2.19
N THR A 250 9.38 13.69 -1.78
CA THR A 250 9.14 13.36 -0.36
C THR A 250 10.45 13.14 0.39
N ALA A 251 11.39 12.37 -0.17
CA ALA A 251 12.72 12.15 0.37
C ALA A 251 13.50 13.47 0.49
N THR A 252 13.45 14.31 -0.54
CA THR A 252 14.10 15.63 -0.51
C THR A 252 13.60 16.48 0.65
N ARG A 253 12.27 16.61 0.82
CA ARG A 253 11.70 17.40 1.93
C ARG A 253 12.06 16.82 3.29
N TYR A 254 12.01 15.49 3.44
CA TYR A 254 12.40 14.81 4.68
C TYR A 254 13.88 15.09 5.03
N GLU A 255 14.77 14.95 4.05
CA GLU A 255 16.21 15.13 4.24
C GLU A 255 16.57 16.59 4.55
N GLU A 256 15.89 17.56 3.94
CA GLU A 256 16.02 18.99 4.28
C GLU A 256 15.60 19.27 5.73
N LEU A 257 14.49 18.67 6.20
CA LEU A 257 14.02 18.77 7.58
C LEU A 257 14.99 18.12 8.58
N SER A 258 15.50 16.93 8.27
CA SER A 258 16.50 16.25 9.09
C SER A 258 17.83 17.03 9.15
N ALA A 259 18.24 17.65 8.04
CA ALA A 259 19.44 18.50 8.01
C ALA A 259 19.28 19.77 8.85
N LEU A 260 18.06 20.34 8.90
CA LEU A 260 17.74 21.51 9.72
C LEU A 260 17.94 21.22 11.21
N THR A 261 17.44 20.08 11.70
CA THR A 261 17.53 19.69 13.12
C THR A 261 18.91 19.16 13.50
N ALA A 262 19.69 18.64 12.55
CA ALA A 262 21.05 18.15 12.84
C ALA A 262 21.98 19.23 13.43
N GLN A 263 21.64 20.52 13.28
CA GLN A 263 22.40 21.66 13.79
C GLN A 263 21.94 22.14 15.17
N VAL A 264 20.87 21.59 15.74
CA VAL A 264 20.38 22.01 17.06
C VAL A 264 21.33 21.55 18.16
N SER A 265 21.62 22.46 19.09
CA SER A 265 22.46 22.16 20.26
C SER A 265 21.65 21.67 21.45
N ASP A 266 20.42 22.13 21.56
CA ASP A 266 19.47 21.69 22.58
C ASP A 266 18.64 20.56 22.00
N ARG A 267 18.61 19.41 22.67
CA ARG A 267 17.90 18.22 22.22
C ARG A 267 17.04 17.75 23.39
N PRO A 268 15.73 18.02 23.37
CA PRO A 268 14.89 17.68 24.50
C PRO A 268 14.76 16.17 24.62
N THR A 269 14.70 15.68 25.85
CA THR A 269 14.52 14.27 26.15
C THR A 269 13.07 13.83 25.93
N VAL A 270 12.88 12.65 25.34
CA VAL A 270 11.54 12.15 24.99
C VAL A 270 11.39 10.66 25.25
N PHE A 271 10.17 10.26 25.63
CA PHE A 271 9.71 8.87 25.70
C PHE A 271 8.28 8.74 25.15
N THR A 272 7.82 7.51 24.94
CA THR A 272 6.56 7.24 24.23
C THR A 272 5.68 6.23 24.96
N ASP A 273 4.44 6.11 24.48
CA ASP A 273 3.48 5.06 24.85
C ASP A 273 2.95 5.16 26.28
N THR A 274 2.04 4.26 26.62
CA THR A 274 1.48 4.11 27.97
C THR A 274 1.38 2.62 28.31
N VAL A 275 0.99 2.30 29.54
CA VAL A 275 0.79 0.90 29.95
C VAL A 275 -0.46 0.35 29.28
N TYR A 276 -0.30 -0.74 28.51
CA TYR A 276 -1.38 -1.52 27.94
C TYR A 276 -1.41 -2.91 28.56
N GLN A 277 -2.53 -3.28 29.18
CA GLN A 277 -2.70 -4.58 29.87
C GLN A 277 -1.58 -4.92 30.86
N GLY A 278 -1.04 -3.90 31.56
CA GLY A 278 0.00 -4.06 32.57
C GLY A 278 1.44 -4.08 32.03
N VAL A 279 1.64 -3.89 30.73
CA VAL A 279 2.96 -3.83 30.09
C VAL A 279 3.12 -2.50 29.35
N TRP A 280 4.30 -1.90 29.41
CA TRP A 280 4.68 -0.75 28.59
C TRP A 280 5.49 -1.25 27.39
N TYR A 281 4.98 -1.06 26.17
CA TYR A 281 5.63 -1.53 24.95
C TYR A 281 6.45 -0.41 24.31
N MET A 282 7.65 -0.15 24.85
CA MET A 282 8.53 0.92 24.37
C MET A 282 9.16 0.55 23.02
N PRO A 283 9.20 1.41 22.01
CA PRO A 283 9.93 1.12 20.77
C PRO A 283 11.44 0.98 21.05
N GLY A 284 12.07 0.01 20.40
CA GLY A 284 13.53 -0.12 20.38
C GLY A 284 14.19 1.05 19.64
N GLY A 285 15.47 1.28 19.92
CA GLY A 285 16.29 2.37 19.40
C GLY A 285 16.58 2.30 17.90
N GLU A 286 16.42 1.13 17.28
CA GLU A 286 16.56 0.93 15.82
C GLU A 286 15.21 0.93 15.10
N SER A 287 14.13 1.33 15.77
CA SER A 287 12.80 1.44 15.16
C SER A 287 12.67 2.67 14.27
N TYR A 288 11.74 2.61 13.31
CA TYR A 288 11.42 3.77 12.47
C TYR A 288 10.97 4.98 13.30
N PHE A 289 10.32 4.76 14.44
CA PHE A 289 9.90 5.83 15.33
C PHE A 289 11.06 6.43 16.11
N ALA A 290 11.98 5.61 16.62
CA ALA A 290 13.22 6.12 17.20
C ALA A 290 14.01 6.96 16.18
N ARG A 291 14.01 6.56 14.90
CA ARG A 291 14.60 7.33 13.81
C ARG A 291 13.91 8.68 13.58
N TYR A 292 12.57 8.72 13.58
CA TYR A 292 11.82 9.97 13.54
C TYR A 292 12.22 10.93 14.67
N LEU A 293 12.32 10.45 15.91
CA LEU A 293 12.69 11.27 17.06
C LEU A 293 14.12 11.82 16.94
N ALA A 294 15.06 10.98 16.50
CA ALA A 294 16.43 11.39 16.27
C ALA A 294 16.54 12.47 15.17
N ASP A 295 15.86 12.24 14.03
CA ASP A 295 15.80 13.15 12.89
C ASP A 295 15.01 14.43 13.21
N ALA A 296 14.10 14.40 14.19
CA ALA A 296 13.39 15.59 14.68
C ALA A 296 14.22 16.42 15.67
N GLY A 297 15.46 16.00 15.98
CA GLY A 297 16.32 16.72 16.90
C GLY A 297 16.04 16.45 18.38
N ALA A 298 15.40 15.34 18.73
CA ALA A 298 15.13 14.96 20.12
C ALA A 298 16.07 13.83 20.60
N ASP A 299 16.22 13.72 21.91
CA ASP A 299 16.98 12.66 22.58
C ASP A 299 16.03 11.60 23.12
N PHE A 300 15.78 10.58 22.30
CA PHE A 300 14.94 9.45 22.69
C PHE A 300 15.62 8.63 23.78
N LEU A 301 14.93 8.48 24.91
CA LEU A 301 15.54 7.90 26.09
C LEU A 301 15.95 6.44 25.90
N TRP A 302 15.32 5.66 25.02
CA TRP A 302 15.70 4.27 24.70
C TRP A 302 16.47 4.12 23.37
N ALA A 303 17.14 5.17 22.89
CA ALA A 303 17.94 5.10 21.66
C ALA A 303 19.07 4.06 21.69
N ASP A 304 19.49 3.61 22.88
CA ASP A 304 20.50 2.56 23.09
C ASP A 304 19.91 1.14 23.17
N GLU A 305 18.58 1.00 23.19
CA GLU A 305 17.91 -0.30 23.21
C GLU A 305 17.96 -0.93 21.81
N PRO A 306 18.55 -2.13 21.64
CA PRO A 306 18.70 -2.72 20.32
C PRO A 306 17.37 -3.18 19.72
N GLY A 307 17.30 -3.25 18.39
CA GLY A 307 16.16 -3.78 17.66
C GLY A 307 15.12 -2.73 17.26
N SER A 308 14.34 -3.10 16.25
CA SER A 308 13.31 -2.26 15.64
C SER A 308 11.88 -2.50 16.16
N GLY A 309 11.70 -3.55 16.97
CA GLY A 309 10.41 -3.93 17.57
C GLY A 309 10.13 -3.26 18.91
N SER A 310 9.03 -3.67 19.55
CA SER A 310 8.66 -3.20 20.89
C SER A 310 9.33 -4.00 21.99
N VAL A 311 9.84 -3.30 23.01
CA VAL A 311 10.45 -3.84 24.22
C VAL A 311 9.44 -3.78 25.37
N PRO A 312 9.04 -4.94 25.93
CA PRO A 312 8.08 -4.98 27.03
C PRO A 312 8.76 -4.58 28.35
N LEU A 313 8.29 -3.51 28.96
CA LEU A 313 8.82 -2.95 30.20
C LEU A 313 7.73 -2.84 31.27
N SER A 314 8.14 -2.85 32.53
CA SER A 314 7.28 -2.46 33.65
C SER A 314 7.20 -0.93 33.77
N PHE A 315 6.11 -0.42 34.33
CA PHE A 315 5.99 1.00 34.67
C PHE A 315 7.19 1.52 35.46
N GLU A 316 7.68 0.77 36.45
CA GLU A 316 8.76 1.20 37.36
C GLU A 316 10.08 1.42 36.61
N VAL A 317 10.38 0.59 35.61
CA VAL A 317 11.56 0.74 34.75
C VAL A 317 11.44 2.00 33.88
N VAL A 318 10.25 2.24 33.32
CA VAL A 318 10.02 3.44 32.52
C VAL A 318 10.10 4.69 33.38
N PHE A 319 9.46 4.66 34.54
CA PHE A 319 9.44 5.77 35.49
C PHE A 319 10.85 6.13 35.98
N ASP A 320 11.68 5.15 36.34
CA ASP A 320 13.05 5.41 36.80
C ASP A 320 13.90 6.16 35.75
N ARG A 321 13.72 5.83 34.46
CA ARG A 321 14.48 6.42 33.35
C ARG A 321 13.88 7.74 32.83
N ALA A 322 12.56 7.85 32.78
CA ALA A 322 11.85 8.91 32.08
C ALA A 322 11.09 9.91 32.97
N ARG A 323 11.12 9.74 34.30
CA ARG A 323 10.48 10.67 35.26
C ARG A 323 10.77 12.14 35.01
N ASP A 324 12.00 12.46 34.62
CA ASP A 324 12.49 13.82 34.42
C ASP A 324 12.53 14.21 32.93
N ALA A 325 11.89 13.44 32.03
CA ALA A 325 11.89 13.70 30.59
C ALA A 325 11.09 14.96 30.22
N ASP A 326 11.54 15.66 29.18
CA ASP A 326 10.95 16.93 28.72
C ASP A 326 9.62 16.72 27.99
N PHE A 327 9.49 15.63 27.22
CA PHE A 327 8.32 15.32 26.39
C PHE A 327 7.84 13.87 26.51
N TRP A 328 6.53 13.67 26.36
CA TRP A 328 5.88 12.36 26.32
C TRP A 328 4.92 12.26 25.13
N LEU A 329 5.16 11.31 24.22
CA LEU A 329 4.43 11.17 22.95
C LEU A 329 3.64 9.84 22.82
N ASN A 330 2.74 9.78 21.83
CA ASN A 330 2.06 8.56 21.35
C ASN A 330 1.34 7.76 22.45
N LEU A 331 0.34 8.35 23.08
CA LEU A 331 -0.32 7.78 24.26
C LEU A 331 -1.51 6.86 23.90
N GLY A 332 -1.51 6.27 22.70
CA GLY A 332 -2.57 5.37 22.24
C GLY A 332 -3.95 6.05 22.26
N PHE A 333 -4.90 5.46 22.99
CA PHE A 333 -6.30 5.93 23.04
C PHE A 333 -6.57 7.07 24.04
N ILE A 334 -5.53 7.67 24.62
CA ILE A 334 -5.66 8.80 25.55
C ILE A 334 -5.93 10.11 24.79
N ASN A 335 -6.97 10.84 25.20
CA ASN A 335 -7.41 12.06 24.51
C ASN A 335 -7.23 13.35 25.35
N SER A 336 -6.89 13.24 26.64
CA SER A 336 -6.68 14.38 27.52
C SER A 336 -5.75 14.04 28.67
N LEU A 337 -5.20 15.06 29.35
CA LEU A 337 -4.41 14.85 30.57
C LEU A 337 -5.27 14.23 31.68
N GLY A 338 -6.57 14.53 31.70
CA GLY A 338 -7.53 13.93 32.62
C GLY A 338 -7.72 12.43 32.40
N ASP A 339 -7.82 11.98 31.14
CA ASP A 339 -7.91 10.55 30.80
C ASP A 339 -6.64 9.81 31.19
N LEU A 340 -5.48 10.43 30.94
CA LEU A 340 -4.19 9.89 31.33
C LEU A 340 -4.12 9.67 32.85
N LEU A 341 -4.47 10.70 33.63
CA LEU A 341 -4.49 10.60 35.08
C LEU A 341 -5.50 9.57 35.62
N ALA A 342 -6.63 9.42 34.93
CA ALA A 342 -7.64 8.42 35.27
C ALA A 342 -7.17 7.00 34.97
N ALA A 343 -6.30 6.80 33.97
CA ALA A 343 -5.69 5.52 33.66
C ALA A 343 -4.69 5.09 34.75
N ASP A 344 -3.82 6.00 35.20
CA ASP A 344 -2.95 5.78 36.36
C ASP A 344 -2.56 7.12 37.02
N ALA A 345 -2.87 7.26 38.31
CA ALA A 345 -2.56 8.48 39.06
C ALA A 345 -1.05 8.78 39.15
N ARG A 346 -0.20 7.74 39.02
CA ARG A 346 1.27 7.88 39.02
C ARG A 346 1.79 8.63 37.80
N TYR A 347 1.00 8.75 36.72
CA TYR A 347 1.40 9.53 35.55
C TYR A 347 1.58 11.02 35.84
N ALA A 348 0.98 11.55 36.92
CA ALA A 348 1.20 12.93 37.37
C ALA A 348 2.64 13.22 37.82
N ASP A 349 3.43 12.17 38.12
CA ASP A 349 4.78 12.32 38.65
C ASP A 349 5.84 12.50 37.55
N PHE A 350 5.48 12.39 36.26
CA PHE A 350 6.37 12.70 35.14
C PHE A 350 6.49 14.21 34.93
N ALA A 351 7.72 14.71 34.72
CA ALA A 351 7.99 16.12 34.43
C ALA A 351 7.24 16.62 33.18
N ALA A 352 7.22 15.82 32.10
CA ALA A 352 6.44 16.11 30.89
C ALA A 352 4.94 16.34 31.19
N PHE A 353 4.33 15.55 32.08
CA PHE A 353 2.94 15.74 32.50
C PHE A 353 2.77 17.07 33.24
N GLN A 354 3.65 17.35 34.20
CA GLN A 354 3.59 18.57 35.01
C GLN A 354 3.81 19.84 34.18
N ALA A 355 4.64 19.76 33.14
CA ALA A 355 4.89 20.83 32.19
C ALA A 355 3.79 20.96 31.10
N GLY A 356 2.92 19.95 30.98
CA GLY A 356 1.93 19.87 29.89
C GLY A 356 2.52 19.47 28.53
N ASN A 357 3.75 18.97 28.48
CA ASN A 357 4.43 18.53 27.25
C ASN A 357 4.06 17.08 26.90
N VAL A 358 2.76 16.79 26.90
CA VAL A 358 2.20 15.48 26.56
C VAL A 358 1.46 15.59 25.23
N TRP A 359 1.83 14.77 24.27
CA TRP A 359 1.39 14.90 22.88
C TRP A 359 0.92 13.57 22.33
N ASN A 360 -0.18 13.55 21.59
CA ASN A 360 -0.67 12.32 20.97
C ASN A 360 -0.90 12.49 19.46
N ASN A 361 -0.70 11.42 18.71
CA ASN A 361 -0.81 11.34 17.25
C ASN A 361 -2.24 11.01 16.80
N ASN A 362 -3.24 11.70 17.36
CA ASN A 362 -4.65 11.37 17.24
C ASN A 362 -5.53 12.57 16.84
N VAL A 363 -4.97 13.59 16.17
CA VAL A 363 -5.75 14.73 15.65
C VAL A 363 -6.80 14.29 14.64
N ARG A 364 -6.45 13.29 13.83
CA ARG A 364 -7.24 12.80 12.70
C ARG A 364 -7.67 11.37 12.95
N VAL A 365 -8.71 11.22 13.76
CA VAL A 365 -9.32 9.92 14.08
C VAL A 365 -10.77 9.95 13.64
N ASN A 366 -11.17 8.98 12.82
CA ASN A 366 -12.54 8.83 12.35
C ASN A 366 -13.47 8.35 13.50
N ALA A 367 -14.78 8.36 13.26
CA ALA A 367 -15.79 8.01 14.28
C ALA A 367 -15.67 6.57 14.82
N ASN A 368 -14.98 5.68 14.11
CA ASN A 368 -14.77 4.27 14.48
C ASN A 368 -13.40 4.02 15.13
N GLY A 369 -12.59 5.06 15.35
CA GLY A 369 -11.24 4.94 15.91
C GLY A 369 -10.14 4.66 14.88
N GLY A 370 -10.42 4.73 13.58
CA GLY A 370 -9.39 4.68 12.54
C GLY A 370 -8.54 5.93 12.61
N ASN A 371 -7.22 5.80 12.67
CA ASN A 371 -6.30 6.91 12.86
C ASN A 371 -5.46 7.16 11.61
N ASP A 372 -5.59 8.35 11.03
CA ASP A 372 -4.92 8.77 9.79
C ASP A 372 -3.39 8.76 9.90
N TYR A 373 -2.83 8.93 11.11
CA TYR A 373 -1.39 8.78 11.33
C TYR A 373 -0.88 7.39 10.90
N TYR A 374 -1.66 6.34 11.15
CA TYR A 374 -1.32 4.97 10.75
C TYR A 374 -1.80 4.62 9.34
N GLU A 375 -2.51 5.51 8.66
CA GLU A 375 -2.95 5.35 7.28
C GLU A 375 -2.05 6.13 6.31
N SER A 376 -2.10 7.47 6.37
CA SER A 376 -1.36 8.35 5.46
C SER A 376 0.04 8.74 5.97
N GLY A 377 0.32 8.58 7.26
CA GLY A 377 1.62 8.96 7.84
C GLY A 377 2.81 8.22 7.24
N SER A 378 2.66 6.94 6.88
CA SER A 378 3.72 6.16 6.24
C SER A 378 4.04 6.61 4.81
N ALA A 379 3.05 7.15 4.09
CA ALA A 379 3.22 7.71 2.75
C ALA A 379 3.69 9.17 2.77
N ASN A 380 3.66 9.84 3.94
CA ASN A 380 4.02 11.25 4.12
C ASN A 380 4.97 11.44 5.32
N PRO A 381 6.14 10.77 5.32
CA PRO A 381 7.06 10.79 6.45
C PRO A 381 7.66 12.18 6.71
N ASP A 382 7.81 13.01 5.68
CA ASP A 382 8.23 14.40 5.78
C ASP A 382 7.26 15.25 6.60
N VAL A 383 5.95 15.02 6.46
CA VAL A 383 4.92 15.71 7.24
C VAL A 383 4.94 15.27 8.70
N VAL A 384 5.09 13.96 8.95
CA VAL A 384 5.26 13.42 10.32
C VAL A 384 6.50 14.02 10.99
N LEU A 385 7.61 14.11 10.26
CA LEU A 385 8.84 14.71 10.76
C LEU A 385 8.65 16.21 11.06
N ALA A 386 7.98 16.96 10.18
CA ALA A 386 7.69 18.37 10.40
C ALA A 386 6.85 18.62 11.67
N ASP A 387 5.85 17.78 11.94
CA ASP A 387 5.07 17.82 13.20
C ASP A 387 5.96 17.63 14.42
N LEU A 388 6.84 16.63 14.40
CA LEU A 388 7.75 16.35 15.52
C LEU A 388 8.75 17.50 15.72
N ILE A 389 9.31 18.04 14.65
CA ILE A 389 10.19 19.22 14.71
C ILE A 389 9.44 20.41 15.30
N LYS A 390 8.19 20.64 14.88
CA LYS A 390 7.35 21.70 15.44
C LYS A 390 7.12 21.51 16.94
N ILE A 391 6.96 20.27 17.42
CA ILE A 391 6.77 19.99 18.85
C ILE A 391 8.03 20.29 19.65
N PHE A 392 9.20 19.84 19.19
CA PHE A 392 10.45 19.95 19.93
C PHE A 392 11.16 21.30 19.76
N HIS A 393 11.06 21.91 18.58
CA HIS A 393 11.82 23.08 18.14
C HIS A 393 10.91 24.06 17.39
N GLN A 394 9.91 24.61 18.09
CA GLN A 394 8.85 25.45 17.50
C GLN A 394 9.37 26.62 16.64
N GLU A 395 10.55 27.15 16.99
CA GLU A 395 11.21 28.25 16.31
C GLU A 395 11.80 27.89 14.94
N LEU A 396 12.04 26.60 14.67
CA LEU A 396 12.57 26.14 13.38
C LEU A 396 11.48 26.12 12.30
N LEU A 397 10.24 25.81 12.70
CA LEU A 397 9.08 25.72 11.78
C LEU A 397 7.90 26.57 12.29
N PRO A 398 8.04 27.90 12.44
CA PRO A 398 7.02 28.75 13.08
C PRO A 398 5.66 28.72 12.35
N GLU A 399 5.67 28.54 11.03
CA GLU A 399 4.47 28.52 10.18
C GLU A 399 3.91 27.12 9.93
N HIS A 400 4.57 26.05 10.40
CA HIS A 400 4.06 24.68 10.25
C HIS A 400 2.88 24.44 11.19
N GLU A 401 1.77 23.99 10.63
CA GLU A 401 0.57 23.58 11.35
C GLU A 401 0.58 22.07 11.55
N LEU A 402 0.30 21.62 12.78
CA LEU A 402 0.32 20.20 13.10
C LEU A 402 -0.76 19.43 12.34
N VAL A 403 -0.36 18.31 11.74
CA VAL A 403 -1.23 17.47 10.90
C VAL A 403 -1.76 16.26 11.66
N TYR A 404 -0.87 15.57 12.37
CA TYR A 404 -1.15 14.31 13.06
C TYR A 404 -1.14 14.47 14.59
N TYR A 405 -0.36 15.41 15.11
CA TYR A 405 -0.15 15.55 16.56
C TYR A 405 -0.95 16.69 17.20
N GLN A 406 -1.39 16.46 18.44
CA GLN A 406 -1.93 17.49 19.33
C GLN A 406 -1.35 17.39 20.72
N GLN A 407 -1.24 18.54 21.38
CA GLN A 407 -0.96 18.61 22.80
C GLN A 407 -2.21 18.23 23.59
N LEU A 408 -2.07 17.30 24.53
CA LEU A 408 -3.14 16.95 25.46
C LEU A 408 -3.36 18.10 26.44
N LYS A 409 -4.63 18.40 26.70
CA LYS A 409 -5.06 19.48 27.59
C LYS A 409 -5.66 18.96 28.89
#